data_AF-A0A8J4YG74-F1
#
_entry.id   AF-A0A8J4YG74-F1
#
_cell.length_a   1.000
_cell.length_b   1.000
_cell.length_c   1.000
_cell.angle_alpha   90.00
_cell.angle_beta   90.00
_cell.angle_gamma   90.00
#
_symmetry.space_group_name_H-M   'P 1'
#
loop_
_entity.id
_entity.type
_entity.pdbx_description
1 polymer ?
#
loop_
_entity_poly.entity_id
_entity_poly.type
_entity_poly.pdbx_seq_one_letter_code
_entity_poly.pdbx_strand_id
1 'polypeptide(L)'
;MMQPSARKRARIDCIIHCSDDDSDALVSPQDLDSWNTLLRAAEIRQHDPVLEAAKGLEEGGIPHIHYHRKCRSLFTMKKSLDSILAKGVKIESASVDPRRRASRDAPSTSRVYAKVCLFCEKSSKYMKAAKTREPLIQCVELRADEKIRRAATRKLNQRILGLLSRDLVAAEGHYHKSCYKLFTKDDSPAAARSGAGENQEESKGAR
;
A
#
# COMPACT_ATOMS: atom_id res chain seq x y z
N MET A 1 52.14 32.86 -10.71
CA MET A 1 51.40 32.27 -11.85
C MET A 1 50.07 31.77 -11.33
N MET A 2 48.97 32.38 -11.78
CA MET A 2 47.62 32.06 -11.31
C MET A 2 47.09 30.82 -12.04
N GLN A 3 46.50 29.88 -11.31
CA GLN A 3 45.68 28.80 -11.86
C GLN A 3 44.22 28.97 -11.38
N PRO A 4 43.24 28.57 -12.20
CA PRO A 4 41.89 29.14 -12.16
C PRO A 4 40.96 28.43 -11.17
N SER A 5 40.17 29.22 -10.46
CA SER A 5 39.07 28.77 -9.61
C SER A 5 38.10 27.88 -10.39
N ALA A 6 38.01 26.62 -9.96
CA ALA A 6 36.95 25.70 -10.37
C ALA A 6 35.59 26.32 -10.01
N ARG A 7 34.87 26.82 -11.02
CA ARG A 7 33.46 27.18 -10.89
C ARG A 7 32.72 25.91 -10.49
N LYS A 8 32.30 25.81 -9.22
CA LYS A 8 31.30 24.84 -8.78
C LYS A 8 30.05 25.09 -9.63
N ARG A 9 29.85 24.30 -10.69
CA ARG A 9 28.56 24.28 -11.39
C ARG A 9 27.53 23.91 -10.32
N ALA A 10 26.63 24.86 -10.00
CA ALA A 10 25.46 24.56 -9.20
C ALA A 10 24.78 23.38 -9.88
N ARG A 11 24.65 22.26 -9.18
CA ARG A 11 23.88 21.13 -9.69
C ARG A 11 22.45 21.64 -9.83
N ILE A 12 22.00 21.73 -11.07
CA ILE A 12 20.61 22.05 -11.34
C ILE A 12 19.87 20.76 -11.05
N ASP A 13 19.13 20.71 -9.96
CA ASP A 13 18.41 19.51 -9.53
C ASP A 13 16.91 19.69 -9.80
N CYS A 14 16.22 18.57 -10.06
CA CYS A 14 14.78 18.57 -10.27
C CYS A 14 14.04 18.88 -8.95
N ILE A 15 13.35 20.02 -8.88
CA ILE A 15 12.64 20.47 -7.67
C ILE A 15 11.50 19.54 -7.24
N ILE A 16 10.93 18.76 -8.17
CA ILE A 16 9.83 17.81 -7.96
C ILE A 16 10.24 16.40 -8.38
N HIS A 17 11.42 15.95 -7.96
CA HIS A 17 11.95 14.65 -8.36
C HIS A 17 11.05 13.50 -7.86
N CYS A 18 10.38 12.82 -8.79
CA CYS A 18 9.40 11.77 -8.51
C CYS A 18 9.82 10.37 -9.01
N SER A 19 10.95 10.26 -9.71
CA SER A 19 11.40 9.03 -10.38
C SER A 19 12.92 9.02 -10.43
N ASP A 20 13.57 7.94 -9.98
CA ASP A 20 15.03 7.73 -9.99
C ASP A 20 15.65 7.61 -11.41
N ASP A 21 14.91 7.98 -12.45
CA ASP A 21 15.36 8.01 -13.83
C ASP A 21 15.79 9.46 -14.13
N ASP A 22 17.08 9.76 -13.92
CA ASP A 22 17.71 11.05 -14.26
C ASP A 22 18.10 11.12 -15.76
N SER A 23 17.53 10.25 -16.59
CA SER A 23 17.82 10.15 -18.02
C SER A 23 17.23 11.32 -18.84
N ASP A 24 16.27 12.06 -18.27
CA ASP A 24 15.57 13.16 -18.94
C ASP A 24 16.25 14.52 -18.71
N ALA A 25 16.27 15.38 -19.73
CA ALA A 25 16.73 16.75 -19.59
C ALA A 25 15.81 17.58 -18.66
N LEU A 26 16.43 18.42 -17.84
CA LEU A 26 15.74 19.37 -16.98
C LEU A 26 15.14 20.52 -17.79
N VAL A 27 13.88 20.84 -17.50
CA VAL A 27 13.10 21.88 -18.18
C VAL A 27 12.61 22.89 -17.15
N SER A 28 12.59 24.17 -17.54
CA SER A 28 12.00 25.26 -16.75
C SER A 28 10.58 25.58 -17.21
N PRO A 29 9.71 26.11 -16.33
CA PRO A 29 8.41 26.60 -16.75
C PRO A 29 8.59 27.77 -17.73
N GLN A 30 7.99 27.64 -18.91
CA GLN A 30 8.07 28.64 -19.99
C GLN A 30 6.98 29.72 -19.86
N ASP A 31 5.86 29.38 -19.21
CA ASP A 31 4.67 30.23 -19.15
C ASP A 31 4.09 30.32 -17.72
N LEU A 32 3.37 31.40 -17.46
CA LEU A 32 2.63 31.61 -16.21
C LEU A 32 1.58 30.53 -15.97
N ASP A 33 0.91 30.04 -17.00
CA ASP A 33 -0.08 28.96 -16.88
C ASP A 33 0.58 27.64 -16.44
N SER A 34 1.78 27.37 -16.99
CA SER A 34 2.59 26.23 -16.61
C SER A 34 3.06 26.29 -15.16
N TRP A 35 3.38 27.50 -14.67
CA TRP A 35 3.71 27.75 -13.26
C TRP A 35 2.49 27.63 -12.34
N ASN A 36 1.36 28.26 -12.70
CA ASN A 36 0.12 28.19 -11.92
C ASN A 36 -0.39 26.76 -11.75
N THR A 37 -0.30 25.95 -12.81
CA THR A 37 -0.64 24.52 -12.75
C THR A 37 0.26 23.77 -11.76
N LEU A 38 1.54 24.11 -11.72
CA LEU A 38 2.50 23.51 -10.80
C LEU A 38 2.26 23.97 -9.36
N LEU A 39 1.95 25.25 -9.16
CA LEU A 39 1.66 25.85 -7.86
C LEU A 39 0.42 25.22 -7.22
N ARG A 40 -0.70 25.12 -7.98
CA ARG A 40 -1.92 24.43 -7.50
C ARG A 40 -1.64 22.98 -7.11
N ALA A 41 -0.84 22.28 -7.91
CA ALA A 41 -0.46 20.90 -7.58
C ALA A 41 0.41 20.84 -6.30
N ALA A 42 1.28 21.82 -6.08
CA ALA A 42 2.11 21.92 -4.88
C ALA A 42 1.30 22.24 -3.62
N GLU A 43 0.29 23.11 -3.72
CA GLU A 43 -0.65 23.40 -2.62
C GLU A 43 -1.41 22.14 -2.19
N ILE A 44 -1.95 21.38 -3.16
CA ILE A 44 -2.67 20.13 -2.90
C ILE A 44 -1.75 19.08 -2.29
N ARG A 45 -0.48 19.03 -2.71
CA ARG A 45 0.51 18.06 -2.24
C ARG A 45 1.26 18.50 -0.99
N GLN A 46 1.07 19.73 -0.52
CA GLN A 46 1.86 20.37 0.55
C GLN A 46 3.37 20.23 0.28
N HIS A 47 3.80 20.58 -0.93
CA HIS A 47 5.17 20.39 -1.37
C HIS A 47 6.02 21.64 -1.14
N ASP A 48 6.70 21.68 0.02
CA ASP A 48 7.45 22.84 0.51
C ASP A 48 8.44 23.45 -0.51
N PRO A 49 9.25 22.69 -1.26
CA PRO A 49 10.21 23.28 -2.21
C PRO A 49 9.56 24.19 -3.27
N VAL A 50 8.34 23.86 -3.71
CA VAL A 50 7.62 24.66 -4.72
C VAL A 50 6.91 25.84 -4.07
N LEU A 51 6.40 25.67 -2.84
CA LEU A 51 5.77 26.75 -2.08
C LEU A 51 6.79 27.82 -1.65
N GLU A 52 8.00 27.42 -1.23
CA GLU A 52 9.10 28.34 -0.92
C GLU A 52 9.58 29.08 -2.19
N ALA A 53 9.63 28.39 -3.33
CA ALA A 53 9.94 29.03 -4.61
C ALA A 53 8.88 30.09 -5.01
N ALA A 54 7.63 29.94 -4.55
CA ALA A 54 6.57 30.92 -4.76
C ALA A 54 6.65 32.11 -3.81
N LYS A 55 7.06 31.91 -2.55
CA LYS A 55 7.17 32.98 -1.53
C LYS A 55 8.22 34.04 -1.86
N GLY A 56 9.24 33.68 -2.64
CA GLY A 56 10.33 34.57 -3.03
C GLY A 56 10.07 35.42 -4.29
N LEU A 57 8.86 35.38 -4.86
CA LEU A 57 8.52 36.06 -6.12
C LEU A 57 7.43 37.09 -5.92
N GLU A 58 7.59 38.24 -6.59
CA GLU A 58 6.52 39.22 -6.74
C GLU A 58 5.36 38.62 -7.57
N GLU A 59 4.14 39.09 -7.30
CA GLU A 59 2.88 38.56 -7.82
C GLU A 59 2.88 38.51 -9.36
N GLY A 60 3.10 37.32 -9.93
CA GLY A 60 3.20 37.11 -11.39
C GLY A 60 4.60 36.83 -11.95
N GLY A 61 5.62 36.64 -11.10
CA GLY A 61 6.93 36.16 -11.53
C GLY A 61 6.97 34.64 -11.75
N ILE A 62 7.62 34.19 -12.84
CA ILE A 62 7.93 32.76 -13.04
C ILE A 62 9.25 32.44 -12.32
N PRO A 63 9.28 31.50 -11.36
CA PRO A 63 10.52 31.10 -10.71
C PRO A 63 11.48 30.47 -11.69
N HIS A 64 12.78 30.70 -11.48
CA HIS A 64 13.83 29.97 -12.17
C HIS A 64 14.04 28.58 -11.53
N ILE A 65 13.03 27.72 -11.69
CA ILE A 65 13.01 26.33 -11.22
C ILE A 65 13.15 25.34 -12.37
N HIS A 66 13.67 24.16 -12.07
CA HIS A 66 13.89 23.11 -13.05
C HIS A 66 13.25 21.81 -12.61
N TYR A 67 12.69 21.08 -13.57
CA TYR A 67 12.11 19.78 -13.33
C TYR A 67 12.19 18.91 -14.58
N HIS A 68 12.14 17.58 -14.41
CA HIS A 68 11.96 16.68 -15.54
C HIS A 68 10.52 16.77 -16.07
N ARG A 69 10.32 16.68 -17.39
CA ARG A 69 8.97 16.65 -18.00
C ARG A 69 8.10 15.55 -17.40
N LYS A 70 8.66 14.36 -17.19
CA LYS A 70 8.00 13.22 -16.56
C LYS A 70 7.60 13.53 -15.11
N CYS A 71 8.49 14.17 -14.36
CA CYS A 71 8.22 14.60 -12.98
C CYS A 71 7.07 15.61 -12.94
N ARG A 72 7.06 16.63 -13.82
CA ARG A 72 5.92 17.56 -13.93
C ARG A 72 4.62 16.83 -14.25
N SER A 73 4.62 15.97 -15.26
CA SER A 73 3.42 15.23 -15.65
C SER A 73 2.85 14.46 -14.47
N LEU A 74 3.68 13.69 -13.76
CA LEU A 74 3.28 12.92 -12.58
C LEU A 74 2.80 13.80 -11.42
N PHE A 75 3.46 14.94 -11.21
CA PHE A 75 3.17 15.87 -10.13
C PHE A 75 1.82 16.59 -10.35
N THR A 76 1.50 16.97 -11.59
CA THR A 76 0.27 17.68 -11.94
C THR A 76 -0.86 16.76 -12.43
N MET A 77 -0.74 15.43 -12.31
CA MET A 77 -1.79 14.50 -12.77
C MET A 77 -3.11 14.70 -12.02
N LYS A 78 -4.18 15.04 -12.74
CA LYS A 78 -5.52 15.25 -12.20
C LYS A 78 -6.00 14.14 -11.26
N LYS A 79 -5.95 12.87 -11.71
CA LYS A 79 -6.38 11.70 -10.89
C LYS A 79 -5.65 11.60 -9.55
N SER A 80 -4.37 11.98 -9.52
CA SER A 80 -3.56 11.94 -8.30
C SER A 80 -3.95 13.06 -7.32
N LEU A 81 -4.22 14.26 -7.85
CA LEU A 81 -4.66 15.42 -7.07
C LEU A 81 -6.07 15.19 -6.51
N ASP A 82 -7.01 14.72 -7.33
CA ASP A 82 -8.37 14.35 -6.90
C ASP A 82 -8.35 13.28 -5.80
N SER A 83 -7.45 12.29 -5.90
CA SER A 83 -7.30 11.27 -4.86
C SER A 83 -6.75 11.83 -3.56
N ILE A 84 -5.91 12.87 -3.58
CA ILE A 84 -5.38 13.51 -2.37
C ILE A 84 -6.49 14.37 -1.74
N LEU A 85 -7.23 15.14 -2.54
CA LEU A 85 -8.38 15.91 -2.06
C LEU A 85 -9.47 15.01 -1.45
N ALA A 86 -9.77 13.88 -2.10
CA ALA A 86 -10.71 12.88 -1.56
C ALA A 86 -10.22 12.22 -0.27
N LYS A 87 -8.89 12.16 -0.04
CA LYS A 87 -8.29 11.68 1.21
C LYS A 87 -8.18 12.76 2.28
N GLY A 88 -8.06 14.04 1.92
CA GLY A 88 -8.06 15.17 2.84
C GLY A 88 -9.36 15.32 3.64
N VAL A 89 -10.47 14.77 3.13
CA VAL A 89 -11.75 14.64 3.86
C VAL A 89 -11.71 13.54 4.93
N LYS A 90 -10.63 12.73 4.97
CA LYS A 90 -10.48 11.58 5.87
C LYS A 90 -9.13 11.61 6.60
N ILE A 91 -9.07 12.49 7.59
CA ILE A 91 -8.34 12.34 8.88
C ILE A 91 -6.86 12.79 8.91
N GLU A 92 -6.59 13.72 9.83
CA GLU A 92 -5.27 13.94 10.45
C GLU A 92 -4.69 12.64 11.01
N SER A 93 -3.38 12.46 10.88
CA SER A 93 -2.58 11.39 11.48
C SER A 93 -2.69 10.01 10.82
N ALA A 94 -1.67 9.70 10.01
CA ALA A 94 -0.75 8.61 10.30
C ALA A 94 0.29 8.54 9.19
N SER A 95 1.52 8.94 9.53
CA SER A 95 2.73 8.64 8.76
C SER A 95 2.79 7.13 8.51
N VAL A 96 2.75 6.72 7.24
CA VAL A 96 3.06 5.34 6.83
C VAL A 96 4.12 5.35 5.75
N ASP A 97 5.27 4.81 6.16
CA ASP A 97 6.49 4.49 5.44
C ASP A 97 6.27 3.99 3.99
N PRO A 98 6.95 4.56 2.97
CA PRO A 98 6.77 4.20 1.56
C PRO A 98 7.25 2.79 1.16
N ARG A 99 7.91 2.03 2.04
CA ARG A 99 8.53 0.73 1.66
C ARG A 99 7.55 -0.45 1.56
N ARG A 100 6.24 -0.23 1.77
CA ARG A 100 5.20 -1.22 1.46
C ARG A 100 4.37 -0.80 0.25
N ARG A 101 5.01 -0.60 -0.90
CA ARG A 101 4.30 -0.76 -2.18
C ARG A 101 4.01 -2.25 -2.38
N ALA A 102 2.98 -2.74 -1.69
CA ALA A 102 2.28 -3.92 -2.17
C ALA A 102 1.76 -3.55 -3.55
N SER A 103 2.10 -4.39 -4.54
CA SER A 103 1.59 -4.36 -5.90
C SER A 103 0.09 -4.07 -5.86
N ARG A 104 -0.28 -2.81 -6.11
CA ARG A 104 -1.66 -2.47 -6.43
C ARG A 104 -1.78 -2.75 -7.91
N ASP A 105 -1.97 -4.02 -8.23
CA ASP A 105 -2.52 -4.42 -9.51
C ASP A 105 -3.75 -3.56 -9.78
N ALA A 106 -3.84 -3.07 -11.02
CA ALA A 106 -4.97 -2.28 -11.51
C ALA A 106 -6.30 -2.94 -11.09
N PRO A 107 -7.40 -2.16 -10.90
CA PRO A 107 -8.68 -2.75 -10.55
C PRO A 107 -9.06 -3.74 -11.65
N SER A 108 -8.90 -5.02 -11.32
CA SER A 108 -9.25 -6.08 -12.23
C SER A 108 -10.75 -5.98 -12.44
N THR A 109 -11.17 -5.73 -13.68
CA THR A 109 -12.56 -5.87 -14.10
C THR A 109 -13.03 -7.32 -14.00
N SER A 110 -12.15 -8.24 -13.59
CA SER A 110 -12.47 -9.63 -13.33
C SER A 110 -13.55 -9.77 -12.27
N ARG A 111 -14.57 -10.54 -12.64
CA ARG A 111 -15.62 -10.97 -11.72
C ARG A 111 -15.07 -11.92 -10.64
N VAL A 112 -13.91 -12.50 -10.86
CA VAL A 112 -13.30 -13.52 -10.01
C VAL A 112 -11.97 -13.02 -9.41
N TYR A 113 -11.72 -13.33 -8.16
CA TYR A 113 -10.46 -13.02 -7.49
C TYR A 113 -9.30 -13.84 -8.05
N ALA A 114 -8.09 -13.25 -8.01
CA ALA A 114 -6.89 -13.97 -8.39
C ALA A 114 -6.71 -15.25 -7.53
N LYS A 115 -6.09 -16.27 -8.13
CA LYS A 115 -5.83 -17.57 -7.48
C LYS A 115 -4.69 -17.48 -6.46
N VAL A 116 -4.91 -16.71 -5.40
CA VAL A 116 -4.00 -16.46 -4.28
C VAL A 116 -4.76 -16.54 -2.97
N CYS A 117 -4.05 -16.85 -1.87
CA CYS A 117 -4.67 -16.88 -0.55
C CYS A 117 -5.10 -15.48 -0.09
N LEU A 118 -6.38 -15.29 0.22
CA LEU A 118 -6.93 -14.02 0.68
C LEU A 118 -6.32 -13.49 1.99
N PHE A 119 -5.68 -14.34 2.80
CA PHE A 119 -5.02 -13.95 4.05
C PHE A 119 -3.53 -13.61 3.90
N CYS A 120 -2.80 -14.31 3.02
CA CYS A 120 -1.34 -14.19 2.94
C CYS A 120 -0.81 -13.82 1.55
N GLU A 121 -1.70 -13.64 0.57
CA GLU A 121 -1.42 -13.26 -0.83
C GLU A 121 -0.47 -14.18 -1.59
N LYS A 122 -0.21 -15.37 -1.03
CA LYS A 122 0.63 -16.38 -1.67
C LYS A 122 -0.23 -17.39 -2.40
N SER A 123 0.21 -17.78 -3.59
CA SER A 123 -0.37 -18.88 -4.37
C SER A 123 -0.03 -20.26 -3.80
N SER A 124 1.06 -20.35 -3.03
CA SER A 124 1.45 -21.56 -2.33
C SER A 124 2.17 -21.24 -1.01
N LYS A 125 1.94 -22.06 0.01
CA LYS A 125 2.61 -21.96 1.32
C LYS A 125 3.38 -23.25 1.60
N TYR A 126 4.69 -23.15 1.76
CA TYR A 126 5.51 -24.31 2.12
C TYR A 126 5.26 -24.73 3.58
N MET A 127 4.94 -26.00 3.79
CA MET A 127 4.67 -26.60 5.09
C MET A 127 5.88 -27.43 5.51
N LYS A 128 6.74 -26.85 6.37
CA LYS A 128 7.99 -27.48 6.81
C LYS A 128 7.78 -28.87 7.42
N ALA A 129 6.73 -29.05 8.23
CA ALA A 129 6.42 -30.31 8.89
C ALA A 129 6.10 -31.46 7.91
N ALA A 130 5.41 -31.14 6.81
CA ALA A 130 5.02 -32.14 5.80
C ALA A 130 5.98 -32.18 4.60
N LYS A 131 6.96 -31.27 4.53
CA LYS A 131 7.85 -31.05 3.38
C LYS A 131 7.12 -30.87 2.04
N THR A 132 5.88 -30.36 2.08
CA THR A 132 5.03 -30.16 0.89
C THR A 132 4.50 -28.73 0.81
N ARG A 133 3.92 -28.35 -0.33
CA ARG A 133 3.22 -27.08 -0.48
C ARG A 133 1.74 -27.27 -0.16
N GLU A 134 1.21 -26.40 0.70
CA GLU A 134 -0.20 -26.36 1.01
C GLU A 134 -0.99 -25.85 -0.21
N PRO A 135 -2.00 -26.59 -0.69
CA PRO A 135 -2.82 -26.14 -1.79
C PRO A 135 -3.78 -25.02 -1.35
N LEU A 136 -4.21 -24.22 -2.31
CA LEU A 136 -5.32 -23.29 -2.13
C LEU A 136 -6.65 -24.03 -2.15
N ILE A 137 -7.53 -23.65 -1.25
CA ILE A 137 -8.92 -24.10 -1.16
C ILE A 137 -9.80 -22.95 -1.62
N GLN A 138 -10.70 -23.22 -2.57
CA GLN A 138 -11.71 -22.26 -2.99
C GLN A 138 -12.82 -22.21 -1.93
N CYS A 139 -13.28 -21.00 -1.63
CA CYS A 139 -14.45 -20.76 -0.80
C CYS A 139 -15.70 -21.10 -1.62
N VAL A 140 -16.29 -22.26 -1.36
CA VAL A 140 -17.52 -22.70 -2.04
C VAL A 140 -18.74 -22.66 -1.12
N GLU A 141 -18.53 -22.61 0.20
CA GLU A 141 -19.59 -22.63 1.20
C GLU A 141 -19.84 -21.23 1.80
N LEU A 142 -21.11 -20.81 1.84
CA LEU A 142 -21.52 -19.56 2.49
C LEU A 142 -21.18 -19.52 3.98
N ARG A 143 -21.18 -20.68 4.65
CA ARG A 143 -20.79 -20.78 6.07
C ARG A 143 -19.32 -20.37 6.28
N ALA A 144 -18.45 -20.68 5.32
CA ALA A 144 -17.06 -20.27 5.37
C ALA A 144 -16.93 -18.75 5.14
N ASP A 145 -17.66 -18.18 4.16
CA ASP A 145 -17.71 -16.72 3.93
C ASP A 145 -18.13 -15.98 5.21
N GLU A 146 -19.23 -16.40 5.82
CA GLU A 146 -19.78 -15.76 7.01
C GLU A 146 -18.80 -15.82 8.18
N LYS A 147 -18.12 -16.95 8.37
CA LYS A 147 -17.10 -17.09 9.43
C LYS A 147 -15.91 -16.17 9.19
N ILE A 148 -15.46 -16.04 7.95
CA ILE A 148 -14.38 -15.10 7.58
C ILE A 148 -14.85 -13.66 7.83
N ARG A 149 -16.10 -13.33 7.49
CA ARG A 149 -16.69 -12.01 7.72
C ARG A 149 -16.76 -11.65 9.19
N ARG A 150 -17.30 -12.53 10.03
CA ARG A 150 -17.34 -12.35 11.49
C ARG A 150 -15.93 -12.17 12.06
N ALA A 151 -14.96 -12.99 11.64
CA ALA A 151 -13.58 -12.87 12.08
C ALA A 151 -12.93 -11.54 11.63
N ALA A 152 -13.17 -11.11 10.38
CA ALA A 152 -12.65 -9.86 9.84
C ALA A 152 -13.22 -8.63 10.57
N THR A 153 -14.51 -8.63 10.87
CA THR A 153 -15.18 -7.57 11.66
C THR A 153 -14.59 -7.48 13.06
N ARG A 154 -14.44 -8.62 13.76
CA ARG A 154 -13.87 -8.64 15.12
C ARG A 154 -12.41 -8.17 15.15
N LYS A 155 -11.62 -8.56 14.16
CA LYS A 155 -10.21 -8.15 14.04
C LYS A 155 -10.02 -6.78 13.40
N LEU A 156 -11.11 -6.09 13.05
CA LEU A 156 -11.13 -4.82 12.31
C LEU A 156 -10.20 -4.84 11.09
N ASN A 157 -10.10 -5.98 10.41
CA ASN A 157 -9.17 -6.16 9.31
C ASN A 157 -9.74 -5.51 8.03
N GLN A 158 -9.42 -4.23 7.84
CA GLN A 158 -9.91 -3.40 6.74
C GLN A 158 -9.65 -4.02 5.36
N ARG A 159 -8.53 -4.74 5.18
CA ARG A 159 -8.22 -5.37 3.90
C ARG A 159 -9.21 -6.49 3.58
N ILE A 160 -9.41 -7.40 4.53
CA ILE A 160 -10.34 -8.52 4.34
C ILE A 160 -11.78 -8.00 4.24
N LEU A 161 -12.15 -6.98 5.03
CA LEU A 161 -13.46 -6.33 4.92
C LEU A 161 -13.70 -5.73 3.52
N GLY A 162 -12.68 -5.12 2.90
CA GLY A 162 -12.76 -4.66 1.52
C GLY A 162 -12.98 -5.79 0.51
N LEU A 163 -12.32 -6.94 0.69
CA LEU A 163 -12.55 -8.13 -0.15
C LEU A 163 -13.95 -8.73 0.07
N LEU A 164 -14.47 -8.66 1.29
CA LEU A 164 -15.80 -9.14 1.66
C LEU A 164 -16.95 -8.22 1.25
N SER A 165 -16.66 -7.08 0.61
CA SER A 165 -17.68 -6.25 -0.03
C SER A 165 -18.37 -7.00 -1.19
N ARG A 166 -17.75 -8.08 -1.67
CA ARG A 166 -18.32 -9.06 -2.61
C ARG A 166 -18.43 -10.41 -1.90
N ASP A 167 -19.35 -11.26 -2.34
CA ASP A 167 -19.50 -12.63 -1.85
C ASP A 167 -18.26 -13.46 -2.27
N LEU A 168 -17.56 -14.08 -1.32
CA LEU A 168 -16.35 -14.87 -1.63
C LEU A 168 -16.65 -16.10 -2.47
N VAL A 169 -17.85 -16.68 -2.37
CA VAL A 169 -18.25 -17.82 -3.19
C VAL A 169 -18.42 -17.37 -4.63
N ALA A 170 -19.15 -16.29 -4.86
CA ALA A 170 -19.36 -15.74 -6.20
C ALA A 170 -18.08 -15.17 -6.83
N ALA A 171 -17.19 -14.61 -6.02
CA ALA A 171 -15.90 -14.08 -6.47
C ALA A 171 -14.78 -15.15 -6.50
N GLU A 172 -15.10 -16.43 -6.26
CA GLU A 172 -14.16 -17.55 -6.16
C GLU A 172 -12.91 -17.22 -5.32
N GLY A 173 -13.12 -16.75 -4.10
CA GLY A 173 -12.05 -16.46 -3.15
C GLY A 173 -11.30 -17.73 -2.76
N HIS A 174 -9.97 -17.65 -2.65
CA HIS A 174 -9.11 -18.79 -2.30
C HIS A 174 -8.36 -18.56 -0.99
N TYR A 175 -8.12 -19.63 -0.22
CA TYR A 175 -7.30 -19.57 1.01
C TYR A 175 -6.55 -20.87 1.28
N HIS A 176 -5.46 -20.78 2.02
CA HIS A 176 -4.83 -21.96 2.62
C HIS A 176 -5.61 -22.42 3.86
N LYS A 177 -5.74 -23.74 4.09
CA LYS A 177 -6.44 -24.31 5.26
C LYS A 177 -5.87 -23.79 6.57
N SER A 178 -4.54 -23.71 6.67
CA SER A 178 -3.83 -23.20 7.84
C SER A 178 -4.08 -21.71 8.06
N CYS A 179 -4.10 -20.91 7.00
CA CYS A 179 -4.40 -19.48 7.09
C CYS A 179 -5.84 -19.23 7.53
N TYR A 180 -6.81 -19.96 6.97
CA TYR A 180 -8.21 -19.89 7.40
C TYR A 180 -8.38 -20.24 8.88
N LYS A 181 -7.75 -21.34 9.33
CA LYS A 181 -7.78 -21.73 10.74
C LYS A 181 -7.21 -20.63 11.64
N LEU A 182 -6.04 -20.08 11.30
CA LEU A 182 -5.41 -19.02 12.09
C LEU A 182 -6.24 -17.73 12.10
N PHE A 183 -6.80 -17.37 10.95
CA PHE A 183 -7.58 -16.14 10.84
C PHE A 183 -8.90 -16.21 11.60
N THR A 184 -9.60 -17.34 11.48
CA THR A 184 -10.94 -17.54 12.08
C THR A 184 -10.93 -18.09 13.49
N LYS A 185 -9.74 -18.37 14.06
CA LYS A 185 -9.59 -18.61 15.50
C LYS A 185 -10.10 -17.40 16.27
N ASP A 186 -10.95 -17.66 17.25
CA ASP A 186 -11.40 -16.66 18.19
C ASP A 186 -10.23 -16.32 19.14
N ASP A 187 -9.68 -15.12 19.01
CA ASP A 187 -8.72 -14.57 19.98
C ASP A 187 -9.46 -14.02 21.22
N SER A 188 -10.55 -14.66 21.62
CA SER A 188 -11.28 -14.29 22.82
C SER A 188 -10.37 -14.58 24.03
N PRO A 189 -10.09 -13.59 24.90
CA PRO A 189 -9.30 -13.81 26.13
C PRO A 189 -9.96 -14.79 27.12
N ALA A 190 -11.15 -15.31 26.81
CA ALA A 190 -11.85 -16.33 27.59
C ALA A 190 -11.32 -17.77 27.39
N ALA A 191 -10.59 -18.07 26.32
CA ALA A 191 -10.17 -19.44 26.00
C ALA A 191 -8.80 -19.85 26.60
N ALA A 192 -8.17 -19.01 27.43
CA ALA A 192 -6.89 -19.30 28.09
C ALA A 192 -7.01 -20.01 29.44
N ARG A 193 -8.20 -20.52 29.81
CA ARG A 193 -8.42 -21.30 31.06
C ARG A 193 -9.09 -22.64 30.79
N SER A 194 -8.54 -23.46 29.89
CA SER A 194 -8.93 -24.87 29.78
C SER A 194 -7.76 -25.63 29.18
N GLY A 195 -6.77 -25.88 30.03
CA GLY A 195 -5.54 -26.57 29.68
C GLY A 195 -4.81 -27.03 30.94
N ALA A 196 -5.54 -27.59 31.91
CA ALA A 196 -4.95 -28.46 32.93
C ALA A 196 -5.28 -29.88 32.47
N GLY A 197 -4.28 -30.55 31.90
CA GLY A 197 -4.40 -31.91 31.40
C GLY A 197 -4.66 -32.90 32.53
N GLU A 198 -5.64 -33.77 32.30
CA GLU A 198 -5.70 -35.09 32.92
C GLU A 198 -4.43 -35.86 32.57
N ASN A 199 -3.59 -36.13 33.57
CA ASN A 199 -2.61 -37.20 33.49
C ASN A 199 -3.33 -38.52 33.80
N GLN A 200 -3.60 -39.31 32.76
CA GLN A 200 -3.79 -40.75 32.89
C GLN A 200 -2.40 -41.38 33.06
N GLU A 201 -2.13 -41.94 34.24
CA GLU A 201 -1.05 -42.91 34.41
C GLU A 201 -1.68 -44.30 34.60
N GLU A 202 -1.88 -44.97 33.47
CA GLU A 202 -2.24 -46.38 33.39
C GLU A 202 -0.98 -47.22 33.62
N SER A 203 -0.78 -47.66 34.87
CA SER A 203 0.21 -48.68 35.22
C SER A 203 -0.46 -50.05 35.28
N LYS A 204 -0.29 -50.81 34.20
CA LYS A 204 -0.68 -52.21 34.05
C LYS A 204 -0.01 -53.09 35.11
N GLY A 205 -0.78 -54.00 35.71
CA GLY A 205 -0.28 -55.03 36.61
C GLY A 205 0.45 -56.16 35.90
N ALA A 206 1.24 -56.93 36.66
CA ALA A 206 1.60 -58.30 36.34
C ALA A 206 2.06 -59.06 37.60
N ARG A 207 1.28 -60.09 37.93
CA ARG A 207 1.60 -61.35 38.64
C ARG A 207 2.06 -61.32 40.11
#